data_AF-A0A166DLI5-F1
#
_entry.id   AF-A0A166DLI5-F1
#
_cell.length_a   1.000
_cell.length_b   1.000
_cell.length_c   1.000
_cell.angle_alpha   90.00
_cell.angle_beta   90.00
_cell.angle_gamma   90.00
#
_symmetry.space_group_name_H-M   'P 1'
#
loop_
_entity.id
_entity.type
_entity.pdbx_description
1 polymer ?
#
loop_
_entity_poly.entity_id
_entity_poly.type
_entity_poly.pdbx_seq_one_letter_code
_entity_poly.pdbx_strand_id
1 'polypeptide(L)'
;MSEYYHLGVGRSGTGQRPPSLPLWEGHARDMLRKLRFEEVKREGTSLAEERASLAHILHSEGDNLAAYPKSCAQSLVPPISRLPPEIMVLIFKVVAIIDPPNYQFFMTEDDGSTLGWIRISHVNRHRRKLCLHTPDLWALHLGVLPLALPEFIERAGEDVLLNLYIRGGNPLGYDPGFTFLVVGKLKRLRKLVWTTAIDTSIEILRHTLRCASWPALKVPDLDYQGRPDDNLQSLEGPPLDLPAVTTLGFTKCFIPFTAPSLTYLGLEKIHILCTYLLEALSSTPLLEAIDITFCFLSGELHSRGITSLPRLETLTLHRDLDDPPVGLEFDHWNLVVYSGPLPPLDQGLDHPFSHTVKLDVRAILFACPTNYFAEGLSGNLNVHAQFASITVFSVPLNNWQEDDWTAVFRALPNLRTLHLLYVDTIEKFDSGVEDAEEYEDKDETKNVFTALPSLSTDENSPSSGSRPSADPTVVLPQLDVLWISRRDDIRQDEIDEPRLLMYLSRHEGTC
;
A
#
# COMPACT_ATOMS: atom_id res chain seq x y z
N MET A 1 26.78 33.27 25.98
CA MET A 1 27.05 32.08 26.81
C MET A 1 28.38 31.49 26.35
N SER A 2 29.45 32.01 26.93
CA SER A 2 30.83 31.66 26.63
C SER A 2 31.40 31.18 27.97
N GLU A 3 31.63 29.88 28.11
CA GLU A 3 32.31 29.32 29.27
C GLU A 3 33.60 28.62 28.85
N TYR A 4 34.66 29.20 29.38
CA TYR A 4 36.05 28.77 29.38
C TYR A 4 36.21 27.42 30.09
N TYR A 5 36.85 26.45 29.41
CA TYR A 5 37.46 25.31 30.11
C TYR A 5 38.93 25.63 30.44
N HIS A 6 39.16 25.91 31.72
CA HIS A 6 40.48 25.87 32.35
C HIS A 6 40.97 24.42 32.46
N LEU A 7 42.01 24.05 31.72
CA LEU A 7 42.76 22.81 31.94
C LEU A 7 43.84 23.06 33.02
N GLY A 8 43.62 22.45 34.18
CA GLY A 8 44.59 22.36 35.27
C GLY A 8 45.71 21.36 34.94
N VAL A 9 46.95 21.82 35.03
CA VAL A 9 48.16 21.00 34.91
C VAL A 9 48.40 20.29 36.24
N GLY A 10 47.93 19.04 36.35
CA GLY A 10 48.29 18.12 37.42
C GLY A 10 49.45 17.21 36.98
N ARG A 11 50.67 17.48 37.44
CA ARG A 11 51.81 16.55 37.34
C ARG A 11 51.63 15.42 38.36
N SER A 12 51.10 14.28 37.93
CA SER A 12 51.23 13.01 38.64
C SER A 12 52.30 12.16 37.95
N GLY A 13 53.41 11.92 38.67
CA GLY A 13 54.46 11.01 38.25
C GLY A 13 53.94 9.57 38.25
N THR A 14 53.58 9.08 37.07
CA THR A 14 53.36 7.66 36.84
C THR A 14 54.67 7.04 36.39
N GLY A 15 55.18 6.07 37.15
CA GLY A 15 56.31 5.26 36.73
C GLY A 15 55.94 4.55 35.43
N GLN A 16 56.44 5.05 34.30
CA GLN A 16 56.33 4.39 33.02
C GLN A 16 57.00 3.02 33.14
N ARG A 17 56.19 1.95 33.19
CA ARG A 17 56.70 0.62 32.85
C ARG A 17 57.33 0.74 31.46
N PRO A 18 58.56 0.23 31.25
CA PRO A 18 59.17 0.25 29.93
C PRO A 18 58.18 -0.37 28.93
N PRO A 19 58.07 0.19 27.71
CA PRO A 19 57.16 -0.32 26.70
C PRO A 19 57.40 -1.82 26.57
N SER A 20 56.35 -2.61 26.76
CA SER A 20 56.41 -4.06 26.60
C SER A 20 57.02 -4.35 25.24
N LEU A 21 58.17 -5.03 25.23
CA LEU A 21 58.85 -5.42 24.00
C LEU A 21 57.81 -6.09 23.08
N PRO A 22 57.77 -5.74 21.79
CA PRO A 22 56.79 -6.29 20.89
C PRO A 22 56.94 -7.83 20.87
N LEU A 23 55.80 -8.54 20.85
CA LEU A 23 55.75 -10.01 21.03
C LEU A 23 56.68 -10.79 20.07
N TRP A 24 56.98 -10.23 18.88
CA TRP A 24 57.88 -10.83 17.91
C TRP A 24 59.36 -10.82 18.37
N GLU A 25 59.76 -9.87 19.21
CA GLU A 25 61.15 -9.72 19.65
C GLU A 25 61.53 -10.83 20.64
N GLY A 26 60.60 -11.26 21.50
CA GLY A 26 60.79 -12.43 22.36
C GLY A 26 60.99 -13.71 21.53
N HIS A 27 60.12 -13.91 20.54
CA HIS A 27 60.19 -15.06 19.63
C HIS A 27 61.49 -15.08 18.80
N ALA A 28 61.91 -13.93 18.25
CA ALA A 28 63.17 -13.80 17.51
C ALA A 28 64.39 -14.14 18.38
N ARG A 29 64.42 -13.69 19.63
CA ARG A 29 65.50 -14.03 20.57
C ARG A 29 65.54 -15.52 20.91
N ASP A 30 64.38 -16.14 21.15
CA ASP A 30 64.31 -17.57 21.45
C ASP A 30 64.73 -18.42 20.25
N MET A 31 64.38 -17.99 19.03
CA MET A 31 64.80 -18.64 17.79
C MET A 31 66.32 -18.52 17.57
N LEU A 32 66.90 -17.33 17.72
CA LEU A 32 68.36 -17.13 17.62
C LEU A 32 69.13 -17.92 18.68
N ARG A 33 68.57 -18.04 19.88
CA ARG A 33 69.12 -18.88 20.95
C ARG A 33 69.04 -20.37 20.59
N LYS A 34 67.91 -20.85 20.05
CA LYS A 34 67.72 -22.25 19.61
C LYS A 34 68.68 -22.63 18.48
N LEU A 35 68.96 -21.71 17.57
CA LEU A 35 69.90 -21.91 16.46
C LEU A 35 71.38 -21.78 16.88
N ARG A 36 71.67 -21.58 18.17
CA ARG A 36 73.03 -21.38 18.70
C ARG A 36 73.80 -20.30 17.94
N PHE A 37 73.10 -19.27 17.46
CA PHE A 37 73.67 -18.23 16.61
C PHE A 37 74.88 -17.54 17.26
N GLU A 38 74.83 -17.33 18.58
CA GLU A 38 75.92 -16.74 19.36
C GLU A 38 77.11 -17.67 19.62
N GLU A 39 76.95 -19.00 19.49
CA GLU A 39 78.06 -19.96 19.51
C GLU A 39 78.76 -19.96 18.15
N VAL A 40 77.99 -20.07 17.06
CA VAL A 40 78.49 -20.01 15.66
C VAL A 40 79.24 -18.69 15.38
N LYS A 41 78.74 -17.58 15.92
CA LYS A 41 79.37 -16.25 15.81
C LYS A 41 80.67 -16.15 16.62
N ARG A 42 80.75 -16.81 17.77
CA ARG A 42 81.89 -16.72 18.70
C ARG A 42 83.06 -17.61 18.30
N GLU A 43 82.77 -18.80 17.76
CA GLU A 43 83.79 -19.81 17.50
C GLU A 43 84.54 -19.60 16.18
N GLY A 44 84.06 -18.74 15.28
CA GLY A 44 84.77 -18.23 14.09
C GLY A 44 85.21 -19.28 13.05
N THR A 45 85.13 -20.57 13.37
CA THR A 45 85.68 -21.73 12.63
C THR A 45 84.60 -22.68 12.13
N SER A 46 83.32 -22.33 12.32
CA SER A 46 82.20 -23.08 11.75
C SER A 46 82.40 -23.29 10.24
N LEU A 47 82.34 -24.56 9.82
CA LEU A 47 82.50 -25.01 8.44
C LEU A 47 81.52 -24.26 7.53
N ALA A 48 81.95 -23.99 6.28
CA ALA A 48 81.12 -23.26 5.30
C ALA A 48 79.72 -23.87 5.12
N GLU A 49 79.60 -25.19 5.28
CA GLU A 49 78.34 -25.94 5.21
C GLU A 49 77.37 -25.59 6.36
N GLU A 50 77.86 -25.42 7.59
CA GLU A 50 77.03 -25.02 8.73
C GLU A 50 76.53 -23.59 8.58
N ARG A 51 77.38 -22.69 8.04
CA ARG A 51 76.97 -21.31 7.75
C ARG A 51 75.90 -21.26 6.65
N ALA A 52 76.03 -22.09 5.61
CA ALA A 52 75.03 -22.20 4.55
C ALA A 52 73.70 -22.78 5.07
N SER A 53 73.77 -23.81 5.92
CA SER A 53 72.59 -24.40 6.57
C SER A 53 71.87 -23.39 7.47
N LEU A 54 72.60 -22.67 8.32
CA LEU A 54 72.04 -21.63 9.19
C LEU A 54 71.42 -20.48 8.37
N ALA A 55 72.08 -20.04 7.29
CA ALA A 55 71.55 -19.04 6.40
C ALA A 55 70.23 -19.50 5.75
N HIS A 56 70.15 -20.75 5.29
CA HIS A 56 68.92 -21.31 4.72
C HIS A 56 67.77 -21.34 5.74
N ILE A 57 68.04 -21.77 6.98
CA ILE A 57 67.03 -21.80 8.05
C ILE A 57 66.53 -20.38 8.36
N LEU A 58 67.44 -19.42 8.51
CA LEU A 58 67.09 -18.02 8.76
C LEU A 58 66.28 -17.40 7.62
N HIS A 59 66.55 -17.77 6.36
CA HIS A 59 65.74 -17.33 5.22
C HIS A 59 64.33 -17.95 5.27
N SER A 60 64.21 -19.26 5.50
CA SER A 60 62.89 -19.91 5.58
C SER A 60 62.04 -19.39 6.76
N GLU A 61 62.68 -19.10 7.89
CA GLU A 61 62.00 -18.50 9.05
C GLU A 61 61.67 -17.03 8.80
N GLY A 62 62.50 -16.29 8.09
CA GLY A 62 62.21 -14.93 7.62
C GLY A 62 60.96 -14.88 6.74
N ASP A 63 60.80 -15.84 5.83
CA ASP A 63 59.61 -15.96 4.98
C ASP A 63 58.35 -16.31 5.79
N ASN A 64 58.47 -17.21 6.76
CA ASN A 64 57.37 -17.57 7.68
C ASN A 64 56.98 -16.38 8.59
N LEU A 65 57.97 -15.65 9.09
CA LEU A 65 57.78 -14.44 9.89
C LEU A 65 57.27 -13.27 9.06
N ALA A 66 57.45 -13.23 7.74
CA ALA A 66 56.80 -12.25 6.89
C ALA A 66 55.30 -12.58 6.70
N ALA A 67 54.93 -13.86 6.72
CA ALA A 67 53.53 -14.30 6.65
C ALA A 67 52.76 -14.05 7.97
N TYR A 68 53.43 -14.07 9.13
CA TYR A 68 52.79 -13.91 10.43
C TYR A 68 52.16 -12.52 10.67
N PRO A 69 52.83 -11.37 10.41
CA PRO A 69 52.22 -10.04 10.45
C PRO A 69 51.04 -9.92 9.52
N LYS A 70 51.04 -10.61 8.38
CA LYS A 70 49.91 -10.64 7.46
C LYS A 70 48.73 -11.40 8.06
N SER A 71 48.97 -12.54 8.71
CA SER A 71 47.95 -13.32 9.42
C SER A 71 47.42 -12.60 10.67
N CYS A 72 48.29 -11.99 11.47
CA CYS A 72 47.90 -11.17 12.62
C CYS A 72 47.18 -9.88 12.22
N ALA A 73 47.64 -9.21 11.16
CA ALA A 73 46.92 -8.05 10.61
C ALA A 73 45.53 -8.49 10.12
N GLN A 74 45.42 -9.65 9.46
CA GLN A 74 44.14 -10.22 9.08
C GLN A 74 43.28 -10.55 10.31
N SER A 75 43.85 -11.12 11.38
CA SER A 75 43.12 -11.44 12.62
C SER A 75 42.61 -10.20 13.36
N LEU A 76 43.34 -9.09 13.26
CA LEU A 76 43.00 -7.79 13.86
C LEU A 76 41.95 -7.01 13.05
N VAL A 77 41.80 -7.32 11.76
CA VAL A 77 40.74 -6.75 10.93
C VAL A 77 39.39 -7.34 11.37
N PRO A 78 38.36 -6.51 11.67
CA PRO A 78 37.04 -6.97 12.07
C PRO A 78 36.48 -8.03 11.10
N PRO A 79 35.80 -9.09 11.57
CA PRO A 79 35.33 -10.20 10.71
C PRO A 79 34.59 -9.75 9.45
N ILE A 80 33.79 -8.70 9.56
CA ILE A 80 33.02 -8.14 8.44
C ILE A 80 33.88 -7.63 7.27
N SER A 81 35.11 -7.19 7.54
CA SER A 81 36.03 -6.67 6.51
C SER A 81 36.75 -7.80 5.76
N ARG A 82 36.55 -9.07 6.14
CA ARG A 82 37.07 -10.26 5.43
C ARG A 82 36.05 -10.87 4.47
N LEU A 83 34.81 -10.37 4.48
CA LEU A 83 33.78 -10.86 3.58
C LEU A 83 34.17 -10.58 2.12
N PRO A 84 33.87 -11.50 1.18
CA PRO A 84 34.04 -11.23 -0.24
C PRO A 84 33.31 -9.96 -0.67
N PRO A 85 33.85 -9.20 -1.64
CA PRO A 85 33.22 -7.98 -2.17
C PRO A 85 31.75 -8.15 -2.53
N GLU A 86 31.38 -9.30 -3.10
CA GLU A 86 30.03 -9.62 -3.55
C GLU A 86 29.05 -9.68 -2.38
N ILE A 87 29.46 -10.36 -1.29
CA ILE A 87 28.66 -10.46 -0.06
C ILE A 87 28.53 -9.09 0.61
N MET A 88 29.61 -8.31 0.62
CA MET A 88 29.59 -6.94 1.16
C MET A 88 28.62 -6.05 0.38
N VAL A 89 28.62 -6.13 -0.96
CA VAL A 89 27.70 -5.38 -1.81
C VAL A 89 26.25 -5.82 -1.59
N LEU A 90 25.98 -7.11 -1.42
CA LEU A 90 24.64 -7.60 -1.05
C LEU A 90 24.17 -7.01 0.28
N ILE A 91 25.03 -7.01 1.31
CA ILE A 91 24.74 -6.36 2.60
C ILE A 91 24.46 -4.87 2.39
N PHE A 92 25.24 -4.17 1.57
CA PHE A 92 25.03 -2.74 1.30
C PHE A 92 23.70 -2.49 0.60
N LYS A 93 23.27 -3.36 -0.32
CA LYS A 93 21.95 -3.27 -0.96
C LYS A 93 20.82 -3.43 0.05
N VAL A 94 20.93 -4.37 0.98
CA VAL A 94 19.96 -4.54 2.07
C VAL A 94 19.94 -3.32 2.98
N VAL A 95 21.11 -2.81 3.38
CA VAL A 95 21.17 -1.59 4.22
C VAL A 95 20.62 -0.38 3.47
N ALA A 96 20.82 -0.27 2.15
CA ALA A 96 20.24 0.82 1.37
C ALA A 96 18.71 0.81 1.38
N ILE A 97 18.07 -0.37 1.48
CA ILE A 97 16.62 -0.50 1.60
C ILE A 97 16.15 -0.14 3.02
N ILE A 98 16.88 -0.57 4.05
CA ILE A 98 16.49 -0.38 5.46
C ILE A 98 16.80 1.04 5.96
N ASP A 99 17.92 1.62 5.53
CA ASP A 99 18.43 2.93 5.93
C ASP A 99 18.66 3.80 4.67
N PRO A 100 17.59 4.19 3.96
CA PRO A 100 17.70 5.08 2.81
C PRO A 100 18.18 6.47 3.26
N PRO A 101 18.80 7.28 2.38
CA PRO A 101 19.05 8.68 2.68
C PRO A 101 17.71 9.37 2.98
N ASN A 102 17.70 10.32 3.91
CA ASN A 102 16.52 11.11 4.22
C ASN A 102 16.91 12.58 4.32
N TYR A 103 16.16 13.43 3.63
CA TYR A 103 16.32 14.87 3.72
C TYR A 103 14.98 15.50 4.04
N GLN A 104 14.89 16.13 5.20
CA GLN A 104 13.71 16.88 5.58
C GLN A 104 13.75 18.26 4.92
N PHE A 105 12.70 18.57 4.17
CA PHE A 105 12.54 19.88 3.54
C PHE A 105 11.77 20.87 4.41
N PHE A 106 10.97 20.37 5.36
CA PHE A 106 10.23 21.18 6.32
C PHE A 106 10.87 21.07 7.70
N MET A 107 10.97 22.20 8.40
CA MET A 107 11.52 22.27 9.76
C MET A 107 10.48 21.80 10.77
N THR A 108 10.11 20.52 10.73
CA THR A 108 9.50 19.86 11.89
C THR A 108 10.64 19.48 12.83
N GLU A 109 10.55 19.85 14.11
CA GLU A 109 11.69 19.89 15.04
C GLU A 109 12.38 18.55 15.35
N ASP A 110 11.90 17.39 14.86
CA ASP A 110 12.27 16.10 15.45
C ASP A 110 13.03 15.07 14.58
N ASP A 111 12.92 15.01 13.24
CA ASP A 111 13.64 13.97 12.46
C ASP A 111 14.79 14.51 11.58
N GLY A 112 15.94 14.79 12.20
CA GLY A 112 17.10 15.31 11.47
C GLY A 112 17.45 14.55 10.16
N SER A 113 17.84 15.30 9.13
CA SER A 113 18.30 14.74 7.85
C SER A 113 19.45 13.73 8.04
N THR A 114 19.35 12.57 7.40
CA THR A 114 20.35 11.50 7.49
C THR A 114 20.91 11.16 6.10
N LEU A 115 22.19 10.81 6.06
CA LEU A 115 22.82 10.29 4.84
C LEU A 115 22.46 8.82 4.57
N GLY A 116 21.77 8.15 5.50
CA GLY A 116 21.47 6.72 5.45
C GLY A 116 22.69 5.84 5.13
N TRP A 117 22.50 4.88 4.22
CA TRP A 117 23.51 3.95 3.76
C TRP A 117 24.78 4.61 3.19
N ILE A 118 24.74 5.88 2.75
CA ILE A 118 25.91 6.59 2.23
C ILE A 118 27.01 6.66 3.30
N ARG A 119 26.64 6.66 4.60
CA ARG A 119 27.59 6.61 5.73
C ARG A 119 28.50 5.39 5.67
N ILE A 120 28.05 4.27 5.08
CA ILE A 120 28.89 3.07 4.88
C ILE A 120 30.13 3.40 4.05
N SER A 121 29.97 4.27 3.05
CA SER A 121 31.08 4.71 2.19
C SER A 121 32.13 5.55 2.94
N HIS A 122 31.81 6.03 4.15
CA HIS A 122 32.71 6.84 4.97
C HIS A 122 33.48 6.01 6.02
N VAL A 123 33.16 4.73 6.19
CA VAL A 123 33.80 3.88 7.22
C VAL A 123 35.27 3.61 6.89
N ASN A 124 35.59 3.21 5.67
CA ASN A 124 36.97 3.03 5.20
C ASN A 124 37.07 3.10 3.66
N ARG A 125 38.30 3.20 3.15
CA ARG A 125 38.60 3.31 1.71
C ARG A 125 38.08 2.12 0.90
N HIS A 126 38.12 0.91 1.45
CA HIS A 126 37.66 -0.29 0.75
C HIS A 126 36.14 -0.27 0.54
N ARG A 127 35.36 0.03 1.59
CA ARG A 127 33.90 0.17 1.48
C ARG A 127 33.51 1.31 0.54
N ARG A 128 34.19 2.45 0.62
CA ARG A 128 34.00 3.55 -0.34
C ARG A 128 34.18 3.08 -1.78
N LYS A 129 35.26 2.34 -2.05
CA LYS A 129 35.53 1.80 -3.39
C LYS A 129 34.40 0.88 -3.84
N LEU A 130 33.95 -0.06 -2.99
CA LEU A 130 32.85 -0.97 -3.31
C LEU A 130 31.55 -0.21 -3.62
N CYS A 131 31.15 0.75 -2.79
CA CYS A 131 29.95 1.56 -3.03
C CYS A 131 30.05 2.33 -4.36
N LEU A 132 31.20 2.95 -4.64
CA LEU A 132 31.41 3.71 -5.89
C LEU A 132 31.39 2.83 -7.15
N HIS A 133 31.76 1.55 -7.05
CA HIS A 133 31.73 0.60 -8.18
C HIS A 133 30.45 -0.22 -8.23
N THR A 134 29.41 0.16 -7.48
CA THR A 134 28.11 -0.52 -7.49
C THR A 134 27.02 0.46 -7.93
N PRO A 135 26.80 0.62 -9.25
CA PRO A 135 25.89 1.62 -9.79
C PRO A 135 24.45 1.49 -9.28
N ASP A 136 23.98 0.25 -9.08
CA ASP A 136 22.65 -0.04 -8.52
C ASP A 136 22.38 0.72 -7.22
N LEU A 137 23.36 0.87 -6.32
CA LEU A 137 23.15 1.54 -5.03
C LEU A 137 22.76 3.02 -5.21
N TRP A 138 23.36 3.69 -6.21
CA TRP A 138 23.12 5.10 -6.52
C TRP A 138 21.80 5.31 -7.26
N ALA A 139 21.30 4.27 -7.94
CA ALA A 139 20.04 4.30 -8.67
C ALA A 139 18.80 4.11 -7.78
N LEU A 140 18.95 3.67 -6.52
CA LEU A 140 17.83 3.30 -5.66
C LEU A 140 17.06 4.46 -5.03
N HIS A 141 17.65 5.65 -4.89
CA HIS A 141 17.06 6.75 -4.11
C HIS A 141 17.27 8.11 -4.80
N LEU A 142 17.04 8.16 -6.12
CA LEU A 142 17.15 9.41 -6.86
C LEU A 142 16.12 10.41 -6.35
N GLY A 143 16.47 11.70 -6.34
CA GLY A 143 15.58 12.79 -5.94
C GLY A 143 15.55 13.05 -4.43
N VAL A 144 15.87 12.07 -3.58
CA VAL A 144 15.83 12.23 -2.12
C VAL A 144 16.83 13.29 -1.63
N LEU A 145 18.00 13.38 -2.27
CA LEU A 145 19.00 14.42 -2.03
C LEU A 145 19.11 15.31 -3.28
N PRO A 146 18.32 16.40 -3.40
CA PRO A 146 18.25 17.18 -4.63
C PRO A 146 19.59 17.68 -5.15
N LEU A 147 20.44 18.16 -4.25
CA LEU A 147 21.76 18.69 -4.59
C LEU A 147 22.75 17.62 -5.05
N ALA A 148 22.53 16.35 -4.71
CA ALA A 148 23.39 15.22 -5.08
C ALA A 148 22.81 14.38 -6.22
N LEU A 149 21.67 14.80 -6.78
CA LEU A 149 21.00 14.09 -7.86
C LEU A 149 21.90 13.92 -9.09
N PRO A 150 22.61 14.96 -9.59
CA PRO A 150 23.49 14.80 -10.75
C PRO A 150 24.55 13.71 -10.51
N GLU A 151 25.18 13.71 -9.33
CA GLU A 151 26.17 12.71 -8.95
C GLU A 151 25.57 11.31 -8.82
N PHE A 152 24.33 11.18 -8.33
CA PHE A 152 23.65 9.88 -8.27
C PHE A 152 23.35 9.33 -9.66
N ILE A 153 22.87 10.18 -10.58
CA ILE A 153 22.61 9.79 -11.97
C ILE A 153 23.90 9.38 -12.67
N GLU A 154 24.98 10.17 -12.50
CA GLU A 154 26.29 9.85 -13.07
C GLU A 154 26.81 8.50 -12.54
N ARG A 155 26.75 8.27 -11.23
CA ARG A 155 27.23 7.02 -10.61
C ARG A 155 26.36 5.81 -10.89
N ALA A 156 25.06 6.01 -11.13
CA ALA A 156 24.18 4.96 -11.61
C ALA A 156 24.56 4.51 -13.03
N GLY A 157 25.24 5.34 -13.82
CA GLY A 157 25.63 5.01 -15.19
C GLY A 157 24.43 4.92 -16.13
N GLU A 158 24.56 4.21 -17.24
CA GLU A 158 23.54 4.16 -18.31
C GLU A 158 22.66 2.90 -18.30
N ASP A 159 23.12 1.82 -17.68
CA ASP A 159 22.50 0.49 -17.86
C ASP A 159 21.58 0.06 -16.71
N VAL A 160 21.65 0.71 -15.55
CA VAL A 160 20.86 0.31 -14.39
C VAL A 160 19.47 0.94 -14.38
N LEU A 161 18.50 0.22 -13.81
CA LEU A 161 17.15 0.73 -13.60
C LEU A 161 17.11 1.74 -12.45
N LEU A 162 16.31 2.78 -12.61
CA LEU A 162 16.25 3.93 -11.71
C LEU A 162 15.00 3.90 -10.84
N ASN A 163 15.15 4.27 -9.57
CA ASN A 163 14.04 4.57 -8.67
C ASN A 163 14.10 6.05 -8.29
N LEU A 164 13.06 6.81 -8.66
CA LEU A 164 12.95 8.23 -8.40
C LEU A 164 11.94 8.49 -7.27
N TYR A 165 12.33 9.32 -6.31
CA TYR A 165 11.56 9.72 -5.15
C TYR A 165 11.59 11.22 -4.97
N ILE A 166 10.45 11.84 -5.21
CA ILE A 166 10.20 13.26 -4.99
C ILE A 166 8.97 13.29 -4.10
N ARG A 167 9.17 13.52 -2.81
CA ARG A 167 8.08 13.59 -1.83
C ARG A 167 7.72 15.05 -1.55
N GLY A 168 6.60 15.26 -0.85
CA GLY A 168 6.16 16.59 -0.45
C GLY A 168 7.27 17.44 0.17
N GLY A 169 7.35 18.71 -0.24
CA GLY A 169 8.39 19.65 0.17
C GLY A 169 9.71 19.57 -0.58
N ASN A 170 9.94 18.52 -1.38
CA ASN A 170 11.16 18.43 -2.17
C ASN A 170 11.20 19.51 -3.26
N PRO A 171 12.24 20.38 -3.30
CA PRO A 171 12.33 21.47 -4.26
C PRO A 171 12.31 21.00 -5.73
N LEU A 172 12.71 19.75 -6.01
CA LEU A 172 12.65 19.18 -7.36
C LEU A 172 11.21 19.03 -7.87
N GLY A 173 10.24 18.80 -6.97
CA GLY A 173 8.82 18.75 -7.34
C GLY A 173 8.27 20.10 -7.80
N TYR A 174 9.00 21.18 -7.54
CA TYR A 174 8.63 22.55 -7.90
C TYR A 174 9.49 23.13 -9.03
N ASP A 175 10.45 22.36 -9.57
CA ASP A 175 11.35 22.81 -10.62
C ASP A 175 10.88 22.26 -12.00
N PRO A 176 10.35 23.12 -12.90
CA PRO A 176 9.98 22.71 -14.25
C PRO A 176 11.17 22.15 -15.04
N GLY A 177 12.38 22.68 -14.81
CA GLY A 177 13.61 22.23 -15.48
C GLY A 177 13.98 20.80 -15.13
N PHE A 178 13.73 20.40 -13.87
CA PHE A 178 13.93 19.03 -13.43
C PHE A 178 13.03 18.04 -14.17
N THR A 179 11.78 18.42 -14.49
CA THR A 179 10.88 17.55 -15.26
C THR A 179 11.48 17.21 -16.63
N PHE A 180 12.09 18.18 -17.32
CA PHE A 180 12.81 17.95 -18.57
C PHE A 180 14.04 17.05 -18.42
N LEU A 181 14.80 17.20 -17.33
CA LEU A 181 15.96 16.34 -17.05
C LEU A 181 15.54 14.89 -16.85
N VAL A 182 14.45 14.69 -16.11
CA VAL A 182 13.85 13.38 -15.89
C VAL A 182 13.45 12.77 -17.23
N VAL A 183 12.77 13.53 -18.11
CA VAL A 183 12.32 13.10 -19.45
C VAL A 183 13.38 12.33 -20.24
N GLY A 184 14.60 12.86 -20.31
CA GLY A 184 15.70 12.24 -21.07
C GLY A 184 16.17 10.89 -20.52
N LYS A 185 15.87 10.56 -19.25
CA LYS A 185 16.34 9.35 -18.56
C LYS A 185 15.20 8.36 -18.21
N LEU A 186 13.96 8.65 -18.66
CA LEU A 186 12.74 7.94 -18.25
C LEU A 186 12.65 6.47 -18.67
N LYS A 187 13.28 6.08 -19.77
CA LYS A 187 13.18 4.70 -20.28
C LYS A 187 13.69 3.63 -19.30
N ARG A 188 14.51 4.05 -18.34
CA ARG A 188 15.12 3.19 -17.31
C ARG A 188 14.38 3.24 -15.98
N LEU A 189 13.32 4.03 -15.88
CA LEU A 189 12.62 4.23 -14.62
C LEU A 189 11.83 2.97 -14.28
N ARG A 190 12.07 2.43 -13.08
CA ARG A 190 11.40 1.26 -12.54
C ARG A 190 10.39 1.62 -11.46
N LYS A 191 10.72 2.58 -10.61
CA LYS A 191 9.83 3.09 -9.57
C LYS A 191 9.81 4.60 -9.64
N LEU A 192 8.61 5.17 -9.59
CA LEU A 192 8.39 6.60 -9.61
C LEU A 192 7.49 6.95 -8.43
N VAL A 193 8.02 7.67 -7.45
CA VAL A 193 7.22 8.35 -6.43
C VAL A 193 7.37 9.84 -6.67
N TRP A 194 6.30 10.49 -7.07
CA TRP A 194 6.31 11.91 -7.44
C TRP A 194 5.22 12.66 -6.69
N THR A 195 5.63 13.68 -5.95
CA THR A 195 4.76 14.66 -5.33
C THR A 195 5.01 16.05 -5.91
N THR A 196 3.95 16.74 -6.33
CA THR A 196 4.03 18.13 -6.81
C THR A 196 2.80 18.92 -6.38
N ALA A 197 2.98 20.20 -6.04
CA ALA A 197 1.87 21.13 -5.84
C ALA A 197 1.69 22.10 -7.04
N ILE A 198 2.44 21.90 -8.12
CA ILE A 198 2.41 22.76 -9.30
C ILE A 198 1.67 22.06 -10.45
N ASP A 199 0.58 22.66 -10.90
CA ASP A 199 -0.27 22.26 -12.02
C ASP A 199 0.53 22.02 -13.31
N THR A 200 1.42 22.95 -13.66
CA THR A 200 2.25 22.83 -14.87
C THR A 200 3.19 21.63 -14.79
N SER A 201 3.67 21.25 -13.60
CA SER A 201 4.57 20.12 -13.45
C SER A 201 3.84 18.78 -13.59
N ILE A 202 2.62 18.65 -13.05
CA ILE A 202 1.80 17.45 -13.27
C ILE A 202 1.37 17.32 -14.74
N GLU A 203 1.11 18.45 -15.41
CA GLU A 203 0.80 18.47 -16.84
C GLU A 203 1.98 18.05 -17.73
N ILE A 204 3.17 18.58 -17.45
CA ILE A 204 4.39 18.17 -18.17
C ILE A 204 4.66 16.69 -17.90
N LEU A 205 4.53 16.22 -16.66
CA LEU A 205 4.70 14.81 -16.31
C LEU A 205 3.70 13.94 -17.07
N ARG A 206 2.41 14.31 -17.10
CA ARG A 206 1.37 13.62 -17.86
C ARG A 206 1.71 13.53 -19.34
N HIS A 207 2.05 14.67 -19.96
CA HIS A 207 2.42 14.71 -21.37
C HIS A 207 3.62 13.80 -21.64
N THR A 208 4.60 13.83 -20.75
CA THR A 208 5.79 13.00 -20.86
C THR A 208 5.49 11.51 -20.72
N LEU A 209 4.66 11.13 -19.74
CA LEU A 209 4.21 9.75 -19.55
C LEU A 209 3.50 9.24 -20.81
N ARG A 210 2.71 10.08 -21.48
CA ARG A 210 2.03 9.75 -22.76
C ARG A 210 2.98 9.60 -23.94
N CYS A 211 4.00 10.45 -24.04
CA CYS A 211 4.89 10.47 -25.21
C CYS A 211 6.03 9.45 -25.15
N ALA A 212 6.33 8.89 -23.97
CA ALA A 212 7.39 7.92 -23.78
C ALA A 212 6.85 6.49 -23.59
N SER A 213 7.67 5.50 -23.94
CA SER A 213 7.42 4.10 -23.60
C SER A 213 8.11 3.77 -22.27
N TRP A 214 7.40 3.04 -21.41
CA TRP A 214 7.79 2.76 -20.03
C TRP A 214 7.91 1.27 -19.73
N PRO A 215 8.73 0.51 -20.49
CA PRO A 215 8.74 -0.94 -20.40
C PRO A 215 9.26 -1.45 -19.05
N ALA A 216 9.99 -0.63 -18.30
CA ALA A 216 10.57 -1.00 -17.02
C ALA A 216 9.79 -0.50 -15.80
N LEU A 217 8.82 0.40 -15.99
CA LEU A 217 8.10 1.06 -14.90
C LEU A 217 7.13 0.07 -14.25
N LYS A 218 7.32 -0.18 -12.95
CA LYS A 218 6.54 -1.14 -12.16
C LYS A 218 5.68 -0.50 -11.09
N VAL A 219 6.20 0.57 -10.46
CA VAL A 219 5.57 1.21 -9.29
C VAL A 219 5.53 2.73 -9.46
N PRO A 220 4.62 3.26 -10.29
CA PRO A 220 4.21 4.66 -10.26
C PRO A 220 3.31 4.98 -9.05
N ASP A 221 3.62 6.08 -8.38
CA ASP A 221 2.90 6.63 -7.24
C ASP A 221 2.93 8.17 -7.36
N LEU A 222 1.79 8.76 -7.69
CA LEU A 222 1.67 10.19 -8.03
C LEU A 222 0.78 10.91 -7.02
N ASP A 223 1.33 11.92 -6.34
CA ASP A 223 0.65 12.76 -5.36
C ASP A 223 0.59 14.21 -5.83
N TYR A 224 -0.62 14.73 -6.00
CA TYR A 224 -0.85 16.13 -6.36
C TYR A 224 -1.28 16.95 -5.14
N GLN A 225 -0.42 17.85 -4.68
CA GLN A 225 -0.65 18.68 -3.50
C GLN A 225 -1.26 20.06 -3.80
N GLY A 226 -1.71 20.30 -5.04
CA GLY A 226 -2.39 21.53 -5.42
C GLY A 226 -3.79 21.66 -4.78
N ARG A 227 -4.51 22.74 -5.13
CA ARG A 227 -5.83 22.99 -4.53
C ARG A 227 -6.88 22.04 -5.14
N PRO A 228 -7.83 21.52 -4.34
CA PRO A 228 -8.86 20.59 -4.82
C PRO A 228 -9.79 21.18 -5.88
N ASP A 229 -10.01 22.50 -5.84
CA ASP A 229 -10.95 23.21 -6.72
C ASP A 229 -10.44 23.36 -8.16
N ASP A 230 -9.17 23.06 -8.40
CA ASP A 230 -8.59 23.14 -9.73
C ASP A 230 -9.08 21.93 -10.54
N ASN A 231 -9.70 22.20 -11.71
CA ASN A 231 -10.33 21.24 -12.65
C ASN A 231 -9.42 20.08 -13.15
N LEU A 232 -8.28 19.84 -12.54
CA LEU A 232 -7.33 18.77 -12.84
C LEU A 232 -7.78 17.39 -12.34
N GLN A 233 -8.97 17.30 -11.72
CA GLN A 233 -9.52 16.03 -11.24
C GLN A 233 -9.79 15.03 -12.37
N SER A 234 -9.98 15.51 -13.60
CA SER A 234 -10.02 14.66 -14.80
C SER A 234 -9.11 15.22 -15.89
N LEU A 235 -7.90 14.68 -15.96
CA LEU A 235 -6.91 15.01 -16.97
C LEU A 235 -7.27 14.36 -18.33
N GLU A 236 -8.19 14.98 -19.08
CA GLU A 236 -8.66 14.49 -20.38
C GLU A 236 -7.53 14.11 -21.35
N GLY A 237 -7.75 13.05 -22.13
CA GLY A 237 -6.84 12.58 -23.17
C GLY A 237 -6.67 11.06 -23.18
N PRO A 238 -5.84 10.53 -24.08
CA PRO A 238 -5.66 9.09 -24.22
C PRO A 238 -5.07 8.48 -22.93
N PRO A 239 -5.44 7.23 -22.61
CA PRO A 239 -4.91 6.52 -21.46
C PRO A 239 -3.40 6.29 -21.58
N LEU A 240 -2.70 6.31 -20.45
CA LEU A 240 -1.29 5.93 -20.35
C LEU A 240 -1.11 4.44 -20.64
N ASP A 241 -0.25 4.09 -21.58
CA ASP A 241 0.14 2.69 -21.81
C ASP A 241 1.24 2.27 -20.83
N LEU A 242 0.87 1.43 -19.87
CA LEU A 242 1.69 1.03 -18.73
C LEU A 242 1.77 -0.50 -18.61
N PRO A 243 2.36 -1.20 -19.60
CA PRO A 243 2.25 -2.66 -19.74
C PRO A 243 2.94 -3.45 -18.62
N ALA A 244 3.97 -2.88 -17.98
CA ALA A 244 4.77 -3.52 -16.94
C ALA A 244 4.43 -3.07 -15.51
N VAL A 245 3.47 -2.15 -15.36
CA VAL A 245 3.09 -1.61 -14.05
C VAL A 245 2.32 -2.66 -13.27
N THR A 246 2.76 -2.92 -12.03
CA THR A 246 2.15 -3.88 -11.10
C THR A 246 1.44 -3.17 -9.94
N THR A 247 1.92 -1.99 -9.56
CA THR A 247 1.38 -1.20 -8.44
C THR A 247 1.21 0.23 -8.91
N LEU A 248 0.01 0.78 -8.81
CA LEU A 248 -0.28 2.15 -9.25
C LEU A 248 -0.96 2.92 -8.11
N GLY A 249 -0.35 4.03 -7.71
CA GLY A 249 -0.87 4.94 -6.71
C GLY A 249 -1.19 6.30 -7.29
N PHE A 250 -2.36 6.83 -6.93
CA PHE A 250 -2.76 8.19 -7.24
C PHE A 250 -3.33 8.87 -5.98
N THR A 251 -2.83 10.05 -5.64
CA THR A 251 -3.36 10.90 -4.58
C THR A 251 -3.72 12.26 -5.16
N LYS A 252 -4.99 12.68 -4.98
CA LYS A 252 -5.56 13.96 -5.43
C LYS A 252 -5.44 14.26 -6.94
N CYS A 253 -5.09 13.28 -7.76
CA CYS A 253 -5.07 13.38 -9.21
C CYS A 253 -5.47 12.04 -9.81
N PHE A 254 -5.90 12.02 -11.07
CA PHE A 254 -6.12 10.78 -11.80
C PHE A 254 -5.72 10.95 -13.25
N ILE A 255 -4.93 10.02 -13.76
CA ILE A 255 -4.57 9.97 -15.18
C ILE A 255 -5.11 8.65 -15.72
N PRO A 256 -6.01 8.67 -16.73
CA PRO A 256 -6.49 7.44 -17.36
C PRO A 256 -5.33 6.55 -17.82
N PHE A 257 -5.46 5.24 -17.68
CA PHE A 257 -4.37 4.30 -17.97
C PHE A 257 -4.86 2.96 -18.52
N THR A 258 -3.93 2.24 -19.12
CA THR A 258 -4.04 0.84 -19.57
C THR A 258 -2.87 0.07 -18.98
N ALA A 259 -3.15 -0.82 -18.03
CA ALA A 259 -2.12 -1.52 -17.27
C ALA A 259 -2.47 -3.01 -17.09
N PRO A 260 -2.27 -3.85 -18.13
CA PRO A 260 -2.67 -5.26 -18.11
C PRO A 260 -2.00 -6.10 -17.01
N SER A 261 -0.84 -5.66 -16.51
CA SER A 261 -0.09 -6.33 -15.45
C SER A 261 -0.38 -5.80 -14.04
N LEU A 262 -1.34 -4.88 -13.89
CA LEU A 262 -1.63 -4.23 -12.62
C LEU A 262 -2.24 -5.24 -11.65
N THR A 263 -1.62 -5.37 -10.46
CA THR A 263 -2.11 -6.22 -9.37
C THR A 263 -2.62 -5.39 -8.18
N TYR A 264 -2.15 -4.15 -8.02
CA TYR A 264 -2.59 -3.24 -6.95
C TYR A 264 -2.90 -1.84 -7.50
N LEU A 265 -4.09 -1.32 -7.19
CA LEU A 265 -4.50 0.06 -7.49
C LEU A 265 -4.84 0.80 -6.19
N GLY A 266 -4.14 1.90 -5.91
CA GLY A 266 -4.44 2.81 -4.80
C GLY A 266 -4.91 4.17 -5.31
N LEU A 267 -6.06 4.62 -4.85
CA LEU A 267 -6.69 5.90 -5.15
C LEU A 267 -6.96 6.62 -3.84
N GLU A 268 -6.45 7.85 -3.67
CA GLU A 268 -6.62 8.62 -2.44
C GLU A 268 -7.06 10.06 -2.71
N LYS A 269 -8.17 10.52 -2.10
CA LYS A 269 -8.63 11.92 -2.17
C LYS A 269 -8.88 12.38 -3.62
N ILE A 270 -9.38 11.48 -4.47
CA ILE A 270 -9.64 11.74 -5.89
C ILE A 270 -11.13 11.92 -6.13
N HIS A 271 -11.51 12.88 -6.96
CA HIS A 271 -12.83 12.89 -7.59
C HIS A 271 -12.70 12.38 -9.02
N ILE A 272 -13.38 11.29 -9.35
CA ILE A 272 -13.23 10.58 -10.63
C ILE A 272 -14.60 10.18 -11.18
N LEU A 273 -14.78 10.35 -12.48
CA LEU A 273 -15.95 9.81 -13.16
C LEU A 273 -15.87 8.28 -13.18
N CYS A 274 -16.95 7.61 -12.76
CA CYS A 274 -17.06 6.15 -12.75
C CYS A 274 -16.72 5.53 -14.11
N THR A 275 -17.06 6.20 -15.21
CA THR A 275 -16.74 5.75 -16.57
C THR A 275 -15.24 5.59 -16.80
N TYR A 276 -14.41 6.52 -16.31
CA TYR A 276 -12.95 6.44 -16.43
C TYR A 276 -12.36 5.36 -15.54
N LEU A 277 -12.89 5.22 -14.31
CA LEU A 277 -12.47 4.16 -13.41
C LEU A 277 -12.76 2.79 -14.03
N LEU A 278 -13.99 2.57 -14.50
CA LEU A 278 -14.38 1.32 -15.15
C LEU A 278 -13.56 1.04 -16.40
N GLU A 279 -13.23 2.07 -17.20
CA GLU A 279 -12.35 1.88 -18.36
C GLU A 279 -10.97 1.36 -17.95
N ALA A 280 -10.37 2.00 -16.94
CA ALA A 280 -9.09 1.58 -16.40
C ALA A 280 -9.17 0.14 -15.86
N LEU A 281 -10.19 -0.18 -15.07
CA LEU A 281 -10.40 -1.52 -14.50
C LEU A 281 -10.63 -2.60 -15.57
N SER A 282 -11.30 -2.25 -16.67
CA SER A 282 -11.49 -3.19 -17.80
C SER A 282 -10.18 -3.60 -18.47
N SER A 283 -9.12 -2.81 -18.28
CA SER A 283 -7.80 -3.06 -18.82
C SER A 283 -6.85 -3.77 -17.86
N THR A 284 -7.33 -4.16 -16.66
CA THR A 284 -6.49 -4.72 -15.57
C THR A 284 -6.99 -6.11 -15.14
N PRO A 285 -6.87 -7.15 -15.98
CA PRO A 285 -7.41 -8.48 -15.69
C PRO A 285 -6.68 -9.21 -14.53
N LEU A 286 -5.49 -8.73 -14.14
CA LEU A 286 -4.67 -9.29 -13.07
C LEU A 286 -4.83 -8.56 -11.72
N LEU A 287 -5.79 -7.65 -11.62
CA LEU A 287 -5.97 -6.82 -10.43
C LEU A 287 -6.41 -7.68 -9.23
N GLU A 288 -5.59 -7.68 -8.19
CA GLU A 288 -5.77 -8.47 -6.96
C GLU A 288 -6.26 -7.59 -5.80
N ALA A 289 -5.84 -6.33 -5.77
CA ALA A 289 -6.20 -5.39 -4.71
C ALA A 289 -6.55 -4.00 -5.26
N ILE A 290 -7.65 -3.44 -4.76
CA ILE A 290 -8.07 -2.06 -4.99
C ILE A 290 -8.23 -1.38 -3.64
N ASP A 291 -7.60 -0.22 -3.49
CA ASP A 291 -7.74 0.66 -2.34
C ASP A 291 -8.23 2.04 -2.77
N ILE A 292 -9.41 2.44 -2.28
CA ILE A 292 -10.08 3.70 -2.61
C ILE A 292 -10.34 4.43 -1.30
N THR A 293 -9.53 5.44 -1.02
CA THR A 293 -9.56 6.16 0.25
C THR A 293 -9.93 7.63 0.03
N PHE A 294 -11.00 8.12 0.66
CA PHE A 294 -11.51 9.50 0.49
C PHE A 294 -11.84 9.89 -0.96
N CYS A 295 -12.21 8.95 -1.82
CA CYS A 295 -12.55 9.26 -3.20
C CYS A 295 -14.03 9.58 -3.38
N PHE A 296 -14.32 10.48 -4.32
CA PHE A 296 -15.66 10.80 -4.79
C PHE A 296 -15.83 10.20 -6.18
N LEU A 297 -16.74 9.25 -6.33
CA LEU A 297 -17.06 8.62 -7.61
C LEU A 297 -18.34 9.26 -8.16
N SER A 298 -18.33 9.77 -9.39
CA SER A 298 -19.48 10.45 -9.99
C SER A 298 -19.79 9.96 -11.41
N GLY A 299 -21.01 10.19 -11.89
CA GLY A 299 -21.43 9.84 -13.26
C GLY A 299 -22.18 8.51 -13.37
N GLU A 300 -22.84 8.32 -14.52
CA GLU A 300 -23.74 7.19 -14.77
C GLU A 300 -22.99 5.91 -15.18
N LEU A 301 -23.32 4.77 -14.57
CA LEU A 301 -22.79 3.44 -14.97
C LEU A 301 -23.58 2.78 -16.12
N HIS A 302 -24.79 3.26 -16.41
CA HIS A 302 -25.80 2.58 -17.23
C HIS A 302 -25.38 2.21 -18.66
N SER A 303 -24.31 2.82 -19.19
CA SER A 303 -23.88 2.64 -20.58
C SER A 303 -22.74 1.65 -20.79
N ARG A 304 -22.12 1.13 -19.73
CA ARG A 304 -20.96 0.23 -19.87
C ARG A 304 -21.24 -1.13 -19.24
N GLY A 305 -20.91 -2.18 -20.01
CA GLY A 305 -21.04 -3.56 -19.56
C GLY A 305 -20.28 -3.84 -18.27
N ILE A 306 -20.71 -4.87 -17.54
CA ILE A 306 -20.11 -5.33 -16.29
C ILE A 306 -18.62 -5.59 -16.52
N THR A 307 -17.76 -4.89 -15.76
CA THR A 307 -16.32 -5.10 -15.79
C THR A 307 -15.98 -6.24 -14.83
N SER A 308 -15.63 -7.40 -15.37
CA SER A 308 -15.24 -8.56 -14.56
C SER A 308 -13.80 -8.40 -14.05
N LEU A 309 -13.61 -8.52 -12.74
CA LEU A 309 -12.30 -8.54 -12.07
C LEU A 309 -12.09 -9.90 -11.40
N PRO A 310 -11.77 -10.95 -12.17
CA PRO A 310 -11.81 -12.34 -11.69
C PRO A 310 -10.75 -12.68 -10.64
N ARG A 311 -9.76 -11.81 -10.44
CA ARG A 311 -8.66 -11.98 -9.49
C ARG A 311 -8.75 -11.06 -8.29
N LEU A 312 -9.79 -10.22 -8.20
CA LEU A 312 -9.89 -9.25 -7.12
C LEU A 312 -10.11 -9.98 -5.79
N GLU A 313 -9.09 -9.95 -4.94
CA GLU A 313 -9.09 -10.55 -3.60
C GLU A 313 -9.47 -9.52 -2.54
N THR A 314 -8.99 -8.28 -2.71
CA THR A 314 -9.16 -7.19 -1.74
C THR A 314 -9.76 -5.96 -2.41
N LEU A 315 -10.89 -5.49 -1.89
CA LEU A 315 -11.44 -4.19 -2.20
C LEU A 315 -11.57 -3.41 -0.89
N THR A 316 -10.78 -2.36 -0.71
CA THR A 316 -10.90 -1.45 0.41
C THR A 316 -11.49 -0.13 -0.06
N LEU A 317 -12.61 0.24 0.54
CA LEU A 317 -13.19 1.56 0.40
C LEU A 317 -12.98 2.22 1.77
N HIS A 318 -12.13 3.22 1.94
CA HIS A 318 -11.89 3.89 3.23
C HIS A 318 -12.30 5.35 3.22
N ARG A 319 -12.79 5.83 4.37
CA ARG A 319 -12.85 7.28 4.65
C ARG A 319 -12.03 7.65 5.87
N ASP A 320 -11.84 6.78 6.85
CA ASP A 320 -10.82 6.97 7.89
C ASP A 320 -10.27 5.58 8.26
N LEU A 321 -8.99 5.52 8.66
CA LEU A 321 -8.30 4.25 8.92
C LEU A 321 -8.91 3.45 10.08
N ASP A 322 -9.64 4.13 10.99
CA ASP A 322 -10.17 3.55 12.22
C ASP A 322 -11.70 3.39 12.24
N ASP A 323 -12.38 3.73 11.15
CA ASP A 323 -13.86 3.78 11.11
C ASP A 323 -14.40 2.82 10.04
N PRO A 324 -14.89 1.63 10.40
CA PRO A 324 -15.45 0.68 9.43
C PRO A 324 -16.81 1.17 8.90
N PRO A 325 -17.29 0.70 7.73
CA PRO A 325 -18.61 1.11 7.25
C PRO A 325 -19.69 0.56 8.18
N VAL A 326 -20.56 1.43 8.69
CA VAL A 326 -21.61 1.08 9.66
C VAL A 326 -22.98 1.03 8.97
N GLY A 327 -23.16 1.79 7.89
CA GLY A 327 -24.43 1.91 7.19
C GLY A 327 -24.31 1.79 5.67
N LEU A 328 -25.35 1.23 5.05
CA LEU A 328 -25.57 1.25 3.62
C LEU A 328 -26.97 1.83 3.34
N GLU A 329 -27.08 2.70 2.33
CA GLU A 329 -28.36 3.23 1.85
C GLU A 329 -28.42 3.11 0.33
N PHE A 330 -29.52 2.56 -0.18
CA PHE A 330 -29.91 2.70 -1.57
C PHE A 330 -30.87 3.88 -1.71
N ASP A 331 -30.32 5.05 -2.04
CA ASP A 331 -31.12 6.24 -2.35
C ASP A 331 -31.24 6.38 -3.87
N HIS A 332 -32.43 6.06 -4.40
CA HIS A 332 -32.72 5.97 -5.84
C HIS A 332 -31.88 4.87 -6.51
N TRP A 333 -30.79 5.29 -7.14
CA TRP A 333 -29.85 4.43 -7.88
C TRP A 333 -28.46 4.49 -7.24
N ASN A 334 -28.32 5.16 -6.11
CA ASN A 334 -27.05 5.40 -5.46
C ASN A 334 -26.93 4.46 -4.26
N LEU A 335 -25.90 3.62 -4.26
CA LEU A 335 -25.46 2.93 -3.06
C LEU A 335 -24.52 3.87 -2.30
N VAL A 336 -25.03 4.41 -1.21
CA VAL A 336 -24.29 5.28 -0.30
C VAL A 336 -23.76 4.45 0.84
N VAL A 337 -22.46 4.48 1.05
CA VAL A 337 -21.78 3.84 2.18
C VAL A 337 -21.52 4.89 3.24
N TYR A 338 -21.94 4.62 4.47
CA TYR A 338 -21.76 5.50 5.64
C TYR A 338 -20.75 4.92 6.61
N SER A 339 -20.07 5.79 7.34
CA SER A 339 -19.21 5.42 8.48
C SER A 339 -19.53 6.31 9.67
N GLY A 340 -18.97 6.02 10.83
CA GLY A 340 -19.20 6.77 12.05
C GLY A 340 -20.35 6.23 12.91
N PRO A 341 -20.47 6.75 14.15
CA PRO A 341 -21.55 6.35 15.03
C PRO A 341 -22.88 6.82 14.44
N LEU A 342 -23.71 5.88 14.05
CA LEU A 342 -25.08 6.21 13.68
C LEU A 342 -25.78 6.83 14.88
N PRO A 343 -26.64 7.85 14.67
CA PRO A 343 -27.37 8.48 15.75
C PRO A 343 -28.13 7.40 16.53
N PRO A 344 -28.17 7.48 17.87
CA PRO A 344 -28.89 6.51 18.68
C PRO A 344 -30.35 6.48 18.23
N LEU A 345 -30.82 5.29 17.84
CA LEU A 345 -32.16 5.04 17.27
C LEU A 345 -33.31 5.46 18.21
N ASP A 346 -33.02 5.69 19.49
CA ASP A 346 -34.02 5.84 20.54
C ASP A 346 -34.62 7.26 20.70
N GLN A 347 -34.12 8.29 19.99
CA GLN A 347 -34.44 9.69 20.34
C GLN A 347 -35.20 10.53 19.29
N GLY A 348 -35.42 10.03 18.08
CA GLY A 348 -36.23 10.72 17.07
C GLY A 348 -36.72 9.78 15.98
N LEU A 349 -37.94 10.01 15.47
CA LEU A 349 -38.53 9.34 14.30
C LEU A 349 -37.83 9.77 12.99
N ASP A 350 -36.59 10.25 13.06
CA ASP A 350 -35.86 10.83 11.94
C ASP A 350 -35.13 9.73 11.17
N HIS A 351 -35.15 9.83 9.84
CA HIS A 351 -34.44 8.94 8.93
C HIS A 351 -33.02 8.62 9.43
N PRO A 352 -32.58 7.34 9.46
CA PRO A 352 -31.26 6.97 10.00
C PRO A 352 -30.11 7.65 9.27
N PHE A 353 -30.35 8.08 8.02
CA PHE A 353 -29.43 8.84 7.17
C PHE A 353 -29.90 10.29 6.89
N SER A 354 -30.66 10.93 7.80
CA SER A 354 -31.22 12.28 7.57
C SER A 354 -30.14 13.32 7.18
N HIS A 355 -30.56 14.40 6.51
CA HIS A 355 -29.67 15.36 5.84
C HIS A 355 -28.57 16.00 6.70
N THR A 356 -28.68 15.97 8.03
CA THR A 356 -27.65 16.43 8.97
C THR A 356 -26.43 15.48 9.03
N VAL A 357 -26.59 14.21 8.63
CA VAL A 357 -25.57 13.15 8.62
C VAL A 357 -24.76 13.10 7.31
N LYS A 358 -25.02 14.03 6.36
CA LYS A 358 -24.25 14.13 5.10
C LYS A 358 -22.74 14.31 5.29
N LEU A 359 -22.29 14.68 6.48
CA LEU A 359 -20.88 14.75 6.83
C LEU A 359 -20.20 13.39 6.94
N ASP A 360 -20.94 12.28 6.92
CA ASP A 360 -20.47 10.90 7.21
C ASP A 360 -20.50 9.93 5.99
N VAL A 361 -20.80 10.45 4.81
CA VAL A 361 -20.75 9.67 3.55
C VAL A 361 -19.32 9.26 3.20
N ARG A 362 -19.05 7.96 3.10
CA ARG A 362 -17.77 7.35 2.76
C ARG A 362 -17.57 7.14 1.27
N ALA A 363 -18.60 6.65 0.59
CA ALA A 363 -18.59 6.47 -0.85
C ALA A 363 -20.02 6.60 -1.37
N ILE A 364 -20.15 7.13 -2.58
CA ILE A 364 -21.41 7.10 -3.33
C ILE A 364 -21.12 6.34 -4.62
N LEU A 365 -21.74 5.18 -4.75
CA LEU A 365 -21.68 4.37 -5.96
C LEU A 365 -22.98 4.61 -6.74
N PHE A 366 -22.90 5.41 -7.79
CA PHE A 366 -24.04 5.67 -8.68
C PHE A 366 -24.34 4.43 -9.52
N ALA A 367 -25.62 4.13 -9.76
CA ALA A 367 -26.14 3.28 -10.83
C ALA A 367 -25.90 1.75 -10.71
N CYS A 368 -26.25 1.15 -9.58
CA CYS A 368 -26.48 -0.30 -9.53
C CYS A 368 -27.99 -0.57 -9.45
N PRO A 369 -28.62 -1.12 -10.51
CA PRO A 369 -29.86 -1.85 -10.32
C PRO A 369 -29.68 -2.85 -9.18
N THR A 370 -30.63 -2.84 -8.26
CA THR A 370 -30.63 -3.59 -6.99
C THR A 370 -30.29 -5.07 -7.17
N ASN A 371 -30.80 -5.69 -8.24
CA ASN A 371 -30.51 -7.08 -8.61
C ASN A 371 -29.02 -7.35 -8.92
N TYR A 372 -28.31 -6.44 -9.59
CA TYR A 372 -26.87 -6.62 -9.85
C TYR A 372 -26.03 -6.49 -8.58
N PHE A 373 -26.46 -5.65 -7.63
CA PHE A 373 -25.79 -5.57 -6.33
C PHE A 373 -25.94 -6.88 -5.57
N ALA A 374 -27.16 -7.43 -5.52
CA ALA A 374 -27.41 -8.72 -4.88
C ALA A 374 -26.63 -9.87 -5.54
N GLU A 375 -26.59 -9.92 -6.88
CA GLU A 375 -25.77 -10.86 -7.63
C GLU A 375 -24.29 -10.72 -7.26
N GLY A 376 -23.78 -9.48 -7.19
CA GLY A 376 -22.41 -9.18 -6.77
C GLY A 376 -22.08 -9.66 -5.35
N LEU A 377 -23.01 -9.51 -4.40
CA LEU A 377 -22.88 -10.03 -3.04
C LEU A 377 -22.86 -11.55 -2.96
N SER A 378 -23.54 -12.22 -3.90
CA SER A 378 -23.55 -13.69 -4.00
C SER A 378 -22.29 -14.27 -4.66
N GLY A 379 -21.56 -13.44 -5.42
CA GLY A 379 -20.29 -13.82 -6.07
C GLY A 379 -19.11 -13.86 -5.10
N ASN A 380 -18.04 -14.57 -5.48
CA ASN A 380 -16.78 -14.87 -4.73
C ASN A 380 -16.00 -13.68 -4.10
N LEU A 381 -16.60 -12.51 -3.97
CA LEU A 381 -16.01 -11.37 -3.32
C LEU A 381 -15.82 -11.67 -1.82
N ASN A 382 -14.57 -11.78 -1.38
CA ASN A 382 -14.17 -11.80 0.05
C ASN A 382 -14.53 -10.50 0.82
N VAL A 383 -15.42 -9.68 0.26
CA VAL A 383 -15.92 -8.41 0.81
C VAL A 383 -16.77 -8.66 2.06
N HIS A 384 -17.15 -9.90 2.35
CA HIS A 384 -17.79 -10.29 3.60
C HIS A 384 -17.10 -9.72 4.84
N ALA A 385 -15.77 -9.61 4.88
CA ALA A 385 -15.08 -9.06 6.05
C ALA A 385 -15.37 -7.57 6.30
N GLN A 386 -15.51 -6.78 5.24
CA GLN A 386 -15.82 -5.34 5.36
C GLN A 386 -17.31 -5.10 5.49
N PHE A 387 -18.14 -5.89 4.81
CA PHE A 387 -19.58 -5.78 4.95
C PHE A 387 -20.12 -6.35 6.26
N ALA A 388 -19.36 -7.23 6.93
CA ALA A 388 -19.67 -7.68 8.27
C ALA A 388 -19.71 -6.55 9.31
N SER A 389 -19.13 -5.37 9.07
CA SER A 389 -19.30 -4.25 10.01
C SER A 389 -20.59 -3.47 9.82
N ILE A 390 -21.32 -3.69 8.73
CA ILE A 390 -22.57 -2.98 8.46
C ILE A 390 -23.63 -3.48 9.43
N THR A 391 -24.16 -2.55 10.20
CA THR A 391 -25.25 -2.79 11.12
C THR A 391 -26.56 -2.19 10.63
N VAL A 392 -26.53 -1.27 9.65
CA VAL A 392 -27.73 -0.60 9.14
C VAL A 392 -27.80 -0.65 7.62
N PHE A 393 -28.95 -1.08 7.09
CA PHE A 393 -29.21 -1.14 5.66
C PHE A 393 -30.55 -0.47 5.34
N SER A 394 -30.54 0.59 4.54
CA SER A 394 -31.74 1.27 4.04
C SER A 394 -31.88 1.07 2.54
N VAL A 395 -33.08 0.73 2.07
CA VAL A 395 -33.25 0.28 0.68
C VAL A 395 -34.71 0.38 0.21
N PRO A 396 -34.97 0.68 -1.09
CA PRO A 396 -36.32 0.64 -1.65
C PRO A 396 -36.86 -0.80 -1.65
N LEU A 397 -38.07 -0.97 -1.13
CA LEU A 397 -38.70 -2.28 -0.94
C LEU A 397 -39.09 -2.95 -2.27
N ASN A 398 -39.53 -2.16 -3.24
CA ASN A 398 -40.14 -2.61 -4.49
C ASN A 398 -39.16 -2.97 -5.61
N ASN A 399 -37.86 -3.02 -5.34
CA ASN A 399 -36.84 -3.27 -6.37
C ASN A 399 -36.10 -4.60 -6.20
N TRP A 400 -36.55 -5.49 -5.32
CA TRP A 400 -35.79 -6.68 -4.92
C TRP A 400 -36.60 -7.95 -5.05
N GLN A 401 -36.01 -8.97 -5.66
CA GLN A 401 -36.55 -10.32 -5.70
C GLN A 401 -36.19 -11.09 -4.42
N GLU A 402 -36.86 -12.22 -4.16
CA GLU A 402 -36.62 -13.04 -2.97
C GLU A 402 -35.16 -13.54 -2.88
N ASP A 403 -34.60 -13.95 -4.02
CA ASP A 403 -33.20 -14.38 -4.12
C ASP A 403 -32.22 -13.24 -3.80
N ASP A 404 -32.58 -12.00 -4.15
CA ASP A 404 -31.75 -10.83 -3.91
C ASP A 404 -31.60 -10.57 -2.40
N TRP A 405 -32.71 -10.63 -1.67
CA TRP A 405 -32.73 -10.49 -0.21
C TRP A 405 -31.94 -11.59 0.49
N THR A 406 -32.05 -12.82 -0.01
CA THR A 406 -31.29 -13.96 0.51
C THR A 406 -29.78 -13.72 0.38
N ALA A 407 -29.34 -13.17 -0.75
CA ALA A 407 -27.94 -12.78 -0.95
C ALA A 407 -27.51 -11.66 0.00
N VAL A 408 -28.34 -10.64 0.20
CA VAL A 408 -28.09 -9.53 1.14
C VAL A 408 -27.91 -10.03 2.56
N PHE A 409 -28.84 -10.82 3.08
CA PHE A 409 -28.77 -11.30 4.47
C PHE A 409 -27.57 -12.21 4.71
N ARG A 410 -27.17 -13.00 3.70
CA ARG A 410 -25.95 -13.80 3.78
C ARG A 410 -24.69 -12.92 3.81
N ALA A 411 -24.69 -11.82 3.06
CA ALA A 411 -23.55 -10.93 2.97
C ALA A 411 -23.41 -9.95 4.16
N LEU A 412 -24.52 -9.66 4.85
CA LEU A 412 -24.60 -8.72 5.98
C LEU A 412 -24.94 -9.45 7.29
N PRO A 413 -24.06 -10.33 7.81
CA PRO A 413 -24.39 -11.19 8.96
C PRO A 413 -24.62 -10.41 10.27
N ASN A 414 -24.12 -9.17 10.37
CA ASN A 414 -24.28 -8.33 11.56
C ASN A 414 -25.32 -7.21 11.37
N LEU A 415 -26.19 -7.33 10.35
CA LEU A 415 -27.26 -6.38 10.14
C LEU A 415 -28.20 -6.37 11.36
N ARG A 416 -28.37 -5.19 11.96
CA ARG A 416 -29.22 -4.96 13.14
C ARG A 416 -30.43 -4.09 12.82
N THR A 417 -30.27 -3.12 11.92
CA THR A 417 -31.36 -2.24 11.48
C THR A 417 -31.59 -2.42 9.99
N LEU A 418 -32.78 -2.87 9.62
CA LEU A 418 -33.23 -2.89 8.24
C LEU A 418 -34.28 -1.78 8.06
N HIS A 419 -34.04 -0.89 7.12
CA HIS A 419 -34.95 0.19 6.77
C HIS A 419 -35.47 0.00 5.33
N LEU A 420 -36.77 -0.25 5.21
CA LEU A 420 -37.46 -0.50 3.96
C LEU A 420 -38.20 0.76 3.53
N LEU A 421 -37.76 1.34 2.42
CA LEU A 421 -38.38 2.51 1.80
C LEU A 421 -39.44 2.04 0.81
N TYR A 422 -40.71 2.23 1.13
CA TYR A 422 -41.77 2.07 0.14
C TYR A 422 -41.76 3.27 -0.80
N VAL A 423 -41.35 3.04 -2.04
CA VAL A 423 -41.37 4.04 -3.10
C VAL A 423 -42.59 3.75 -3.96
N ASP A 424 -43.57 4.66 -3.99
CA ASP A 424 -44.61 4.54 -5.00
C ASP A 424 -43.97 4.71 -6.37
N THR A 425 -43.82 3.60 -7.08
CA THR A 425 -43.58 3.60 -8.51
C THR A 425 -44.87 4.08 -9.17
N ILE A 426 -45.11 5.40 -9.13
CA ILE A 426 -46.09 6.06 -9.98
C ILE A 426 -45.49 6.08 -11.39
N GLU A 427 -45.31 4.92 -12.00
CA GLU A 427 -45.20 4.81 -13.44
C GLU A 427 -46.59 5.05 -14.02
N LYS A 428 -47.07 6.29 -13.91
CA LYS A 428 -48.09 6.80 -14.83
C LYS A 428 -47.41 6.93 -16.19
N PHE A 429 -47.19 5.81 -16.86
CA PHE A 429 -47.10 5.85 -18.31
C PHE A 429 -48.42 6.43 -18.79
N ASP A 430 -48.35 7.61 -19.38
CA ASP A 430 -49.44 8.37 -19.98
C ASP A 430 -49.95 7.67 -21.26
N SER A 431 -49.99 6.33 -21.25
CA SER A 431 -50.58 5.53 -22.31
C SER A 431 -52.10 5.60 -22.13
N GLY A 432 -52.72 6.52 -22.86
CA GLY A 432 -54.18 6.70 -22.94
C GLY A 432 -54.93 5.52 -23.58
N VAL A 433 -54.62 4.31 -23.16
CA VAL A 433 -55.29 3.07 -23.56
C VAL A 433 -56.17 2.66 -22.38
N GLU A 434 -57.48 2.88 -22.51
CA GLU A 434 -58.52 2.64 -21.51
C GLU A 434 -58.83 1.15 -21.23
N ASP A 435 -57.93 0.24 -21.57
CA ASP A 435 -58.10 -1.19 -21.31
C ASP A 435 -57.40 -1.54 -19.99
N ALA A 436 -58.06 -1.17 -18.88
CA ALA A 436 -57.70 -1.58 -17.53
C ALA A 436 -58.00 -3.08 -17.35
N GLU A 437 -57.17 -3.95 -17.92
CA GLU A 437 -57.05 -5.31 -17.41
C GLU A 437 -56.54 -5.19 -15.96
N GLU A 438 -57.24 -5.84 -15.02
CA GLU A 438 -56.78 -6.01 -13.63
C GLU A 438 -55.39 -6.65 -13.69
N TYR A 439 -54.34 -5.83 -13.65
CA TYR A 439 -53.01 -6.31 -13.35
C TYR A 439 -53.10 -6.90 -11.94
N GLU A 440 -53.05 -8.22 -11.85
CA GLU A 440 -52.78 -8.90 -10.58
C GLU A 440 -51.53 -8.24 -10.01
N ASP A 441 -51.76 -7.44 -8.97
CA ASP A 441 -50.79 -6.67 -8.23
C ASP A 441 -49.71 -7.65 -7.75
N LYS A 442 -48.64 -7.79 -8.53
CA LYS A 442 -47.45 -8.54 -8.13
C LYS A 442 -46.83 -7.73 -7.02
N ASP A 443 -47.32 -7.98 -5.83
CA ASP A 443 -46.91 -7.32 -4.61
C ASP A 443 -45.51 -7.81 -4.25
N GLU A 444 -44.51 -7.24 -4.93
CA GLU A 444 -43.07 -7.52 -4.77
C GLU A 444 -42.60 -7.20 -3.35
N THR A 445 -43.39 -6.45 -2.57
CA THR A 445 -43.12 -6.19 -1.15
C THR A 445 -43.06 -7.45 -0.29
N LYS A 446 -43.67 -8.55 -0.74
CA LYS A 446 -43.63 -9.86 -0.07
C LYS A 446 -42.24 -10.47 -0.02
N ASN A 447 -41.41 -10.17 -1.02
CA ASN A 447 -40.14 -10.87 -1.27
C ASN A 447 -39.16 -10.78 -0.08
N VAL A 448 -39.13 -9.64 0.63
CA VAL A 448 -38.25 -9.49 1.81
C VAL A 448 -38.70 -10.38 2.97
N PHE A 449 -40.01 -10.52 3.16
CA PHE A 449 -40.59 -11.27 4.26
C PHE A 449 -40.59 -12.77 3.99
N THR A 450 -40.60 -13.21 2.73
CA THR A 450 -40.42 -14.62 2.35
C THR A 450 -38.96 -15.05 2.42
N ALA A 451 -38.02 -14.15 2.11
CA ALA A 451 -36.57 -14.43 2.17
C ALA A 451 -36.01 -14.61 3.60
N LEU A 452 -36.59 -13.94 4.60
CA LEU A 452 -36.16 -14.06 6.00
C LEU A 452 -36.29 -15.51 6.56
N PRO A 453 -37.43 -16.19 6.45
CA PRO A 453 -37.59 -17.56 6.96
C PRO A 453 -36.96 -18.64 6.07
N SER A 454 -36.78 -18.41 4.77
CA SER A 454 -36.26 -19.42 3.83
C SER A 454 -34.82 -19.87 4.13
N LEU A 455 -34.07 -19.07 4.89
CA LEU A 455 -32.70 -19.36 5.30
C LEU A 455 -32.58 -20.39 6.46
N SER A 456 -33.67 -20.77 7.12
CA SER A 456 -33.66 -21.56 8.36
C SER A 456 -33.93 -23.07 8.21
N THR A 457 -34.25 -23.57 7.01
CA THR A 457 -35.05 -24.81 6.91
C THR A 457 -34.31 -26.14 6.67
N ASP A 458 -32.98 -26.19 6.55
CA ASP A 458 -32.32 -27.44 6.12
C ASP A 458 -31.76 -28.37 7.22
N GLU A 459 -31.98 -28.09 8.50
CA GLU A 459 -31.42 -28.94 9.59
C GLU A 459 -32.13 -30.29 9.79
N ASN A 460 -33.32 -30.51 9.21
CA ASN A 460 -34.13 -31.72 9.49
C ASN A 460 -34.28 -32.71 8.32
N SER A 461 -33.52 -32.56 7.24
CA SER A 461 -33.48 -33.59 6.20
C SER A 461 -32.70 -34.83 6.69
N PRO A 462 -33.34 -36.00 6.90
CA PRO A 462 -32.65 -37.21 7.35
C PRO A 462 -31.69 -37.69 6.26
N SER A 463 -30.39 -37.39 6.43
CA SER A 463 -29.36 -37.69 5.45
C SER A 463 -29.03 -39.18 5.39
N SER A 464 -29.28 -39.79 4.23
CA SER A 464 -28.71 -41.07 3.85
C SER A 464 -27.26 -40.89 3.37
N GLY A 465 -26.29 -41.17 4.24
CA GLY A 465 -25.04 -41.86 3.89
C GLY A 465 -23.97 -41.23 2.97
N SER A 466 -24.09 -40.00 2.48
CA SER A 466 -23.02 -39.34 1.69
C SER A 466 -22.27 -38.27 2.49
N ARG A 467 -20.93 -38.29 2.38
CA ARG A 467 -19.97 -37.40 3.07
C ARG A 467 -20.47 -35.94 3.17
N PRO A 468 -20.48 -35.34 4.37
CA PRO A 468 -20.87 -33.95 4.54
C PRO A 468 -19.80 -33.05 3.91
N SER A 469 -20.20 -32.33 2.85
CA SER A 469 -19.60 -31.05 2.52
C SER A 469 -19.96 -30.11 3.67
N ALA A 470 -18.97 -29.62 4.41
CA ALA A 470 -19.18 -28.65 5.47
C ALA A 470 -19.45 -27.28 4.83
N ASP A 471 -20.62 -27.12 4.21
CA ASP A 471 -21.07 -25.79 3.85
C ASP A 471 -21.33 -25.00 5.14
N PRO A 472 -20.82 -23.77 5.24
CA PRO A 472 -20.97 -22.96 6.43
C PRO A 472 -22.46 -22.72 6.69
N THR A 473 -22.93 -23.07 7.89
CA THR A 473 -24.29 -22.77 8.37
C THR A 473 -24.55 -21.28 8.21
N VAL A 474 -25.49 -20.91 7.35
CA VAL A 474 -25.85 -19.52 7.10
C VAL A 474 -26.56 -18.98 8.32
N VAL A 475 -25.95 -18.03 9.02
CA VAL A 475 -26.56 -17.36 10.17
C VAL A 475 -27.39 -16.19 9.66
N LEU A 476 -28.69 -16.21 9.94
CA LEU A 476 -29.59 -15.09 9.71
C LEU A 476 -29.17 -13.89 10.57
N PRO A 477 -29.17 -12.66 10.03
CA PRO A 477 -28.91 -11.48 10.83
C PRO A 477 -29.99 -11.30 11.90
N GLN A 478 -29.58 -10.99 13.13
CA GLN A 478 -30.49 -10.68 14.23
C GLN A 478 -30.88 -9.20 14.13
N LEU A 479 -32.03 -8.94 13.50
CA LEU A 479 -32.57 -7.58 13.39
C LEU A 479 -33.09 -7.11 14.76
N ASP A 480 -32.50 -6.04 15.27
CA ASP A 480 -32.97 -5.30 16.44
C ASP A 480 -34.10 -4.34 16.06
N VAL A 481 -34.03 -3.75 14.86
CA VAL A 481 -34.98 -2.73 14.38
C VAL A 481 -35.35 -2.98 12.92
N LEU A 482 -36.67 -3.06 12.65
CA LEU A 482 -37.23 -3.02 11.30
C LEU A 482 -37.98 -1.70 11.13
N TRP A 483 -37.45 -0.82 10.28
CA TRP A 483 -38.12 0.41 9.89
C TRP A 483 -38.76 0.25 8.53
N ILE A 484 -39.99 0.72 8.39
CA ILE A 484 -40.69 0.77 7.11
C ILE A 484 -41.19 2.22 6.99
N SER A 485 -40.85 2.90 5.91
CA SER A 485 -41.31 4.26 5.67
C SER A 485 -41.67 4.49 4.22
N ARG A 486 -42.61 5.40 3.96
CA ARG A 486 -42.91 5.89 2.61
C ARG A 486 -41.98 7.06 2.30
N ARG A 487 -41.55 7.20 1.04
CA ARG A 487 -40.48 8.13 0.65
C ARG A 487 -40.89 9.62 0.67
N ASP A 488 -42.16 9.92 0.51
CA ASP A 488 -42.66 11.31 0.58
C ASP A 488 -42.78 11.74 2.06
N ASP A 489 -42.67 13.04 2.37
CA ASP A 489 -42.72 13.73 3.68
C ASP A 489 -44.03 13.46 4.50
N ILE A 490 -44.40 12.20 4.59
CA ILE A 490 -45.60 11.68 5.19
C ILE A 490 -45.18 11.21 6.58
N ARG A 491 -45.84 11.77 7.59
CA ARG A 491 -45.55 11.50 8.99
C ARG A 491 -45.77 9.99 9.25
N GLN A 492 -44.92 9.39 10.09
CA GLN A 492 -44.90 7.95 10.35
C GLN A 492 -46.22 7.38 10.90
N ASP A 493 -47.12 8.22 11.42
CA ASP A 493 -48.49 7.89 11.82
C ASP A 493 -49.44 7.62 10.64
N GLU A 494 -49.04 7.89 9.39
CA GLU A 494 -49.81 7.59 8.18
C GLU A 494 -49.41 6.25 7.52
N ILE A 495 -48.49 5.49 8.12
CA ILE A 495 -48.16 4.11 7.72
C ILE A 495 -49.18 3.13 8.32
N ASP A 496 -50.46 3.49 8.28
CA ASP A 496 -51.58 2.58 8.50
C ASP A 496 -51.92 1.89 7.17
N GLU A 497 -50.94 1.23 6.56
CA GLU A 497 -51.20 0.40 5.38
C GLU A 497 -51.50 -1.03 5.84
N PRO A 498 -52.77 -1.48 5.83
CA PRO A 498 -53.15 -2.77 6.40
C PRO A 498 -52.44 -3.96 5.75
N ARG A 499 -51.92 -3.78 4.52
CA ARG A 499 -51.18 -4.78 3.75
C ARG A 499 -49.83 -5.11 4.39
N LEU A 500 -49.06 -4.12 4.81
CA LEU A 500 -47.77 -4.32 5.48
C LEU A 500 -47.94 -4.99 6.85
N LEU A 501 -48.92 -4.54 7.65
CA LEU A 501 -49.28 -5.17 8.92
C LEU A 501 -49.79 -6.62 8.73
N MET A 502 -50.39 -6.93 7.58
CA MET A 502 -50.83 -8.28 7.23
C MET A 502 -49.66 -9.27 7.06
N TYR A 503 -48.51 -8.81 6.55
CA TYR A 503 -47.33 -9.67 6.41
C TYR A 503 -46.66 -9.95 7.75
N LEU A 504 -46.57 -8.94 8.62
CA LEU A 504 -46.03 -9.11 9.97
C LEU A 504 -46.90 -10.03 10.84
N SER A 505 -48.23 -9.88 10.77
CA SER A 505 -49.17 -10.71 11.55
C SER A 505 -49.28 -12.16 11.10
N ARG A 506 -48.96 -12.49 9.82
CA ARG A 506 -48.95 -13.88 9.34
C ARG A 506 -47.77 -14.72 9.84
N HIS A 507 -46.72 -14.09 10.36
CA HIS A 507 -45.50 -14.78 10.83
C HIS A 507 -45.38 -14.91 12.36
N GLU A 508 -46.34 -14.40 13.14
CA GLU A 508 -46.37 -14.58 14.61
C GLU A 508 -46.48 -16.05 15.08
N GLY A 509 -46.63 -17.01 14.15
CA GLY A 509 -46.64 -18.45 14.45
C GLY A 509 -45.29 -19.17 14.33
N THR A 510 -44.22 -18.50 13.89
CA THR A 510 -42.94 -19.17 13.52
C THR A 510 -41.64 -18.47 13.91
N CYS A 511 -41.66 -17.33 14.61
CA CYS A 511 -40.45 -16.67 15.12
C CYS A 511 -40.08 -17.10 16.55
#